data_AF-A0A966KCS1-F1
#
_entry.id   AF-A0A966KCS1-F1
#
_cell.length_a   1.000
_cell.length_b   1.000
_cell.length_c   1.000
_cell.angle_alpha   90.00
_cell.angle_beta   90.00
_cell.angle_gamma   90.00
#
_symmetry.space_group_name_H-M   'P 1'
#
loop_
_entity.id
_entity.type
_entity.pdbx_description
1 polymer ?
#
loop_
_entity_poly.entity_id
_entity_poly.type
_entity_poly.pdbx_seq_one_letter_code
_entity_poly.pdbx_strand_id
1 'polypeptide(L)' 'MSEKIAFLAADTDSAQAALHELTEIYGQCDFKEADYIVALGGDGFMLQT' A
#
# COMPACT_ATOMS: atom_id res chain seq x y z
N MET A 1 10.40 -17.41 -5.16
CA MET A 1 10.64 -16.18 -4.37
C MET A 1 9.28 -15.56 -4.13
N SER A 2 8.87 -15.37 -2.87
CA SER A 2 7.63 -14.62 -2.57
C SER A 2 7.99 -13.15 -2.57
N GLU A 3 7.41 -12.37 -3.47
CA GLU A 3 7.60 -10.91 -3.51
C GLU A 3 6.89 -10.30 -2.29
N LYS A 4 7.60 -9.47 -1.51
CA LYS A 4 7.06 -8.76 -0.34
C LYS A 4 6.56 -7.38 -0.76
N ILE A 5 5.29 -7.09 -0.44
CA ILE A 5 4.64 -5.82 -0.80
C ILE A 5 4.30 -5.04 0.46
N ALA A 6 4.62 -3.75 0.46
CA ALA A 6 4.13 -2.79 1.43
C ALA A 6 3.13 -1.83 0.78
N PHE A 7 1.90 -1.83 1.28
CA PHE A 7 0.85 -0.90 0.86
C PHE A 7 0.81 0.32 1.79
N LEU A 8 0.81 1.52 1.19
CA LEU A 8 0.61 2.80 1.87
C LEU A 8 -0.68 3.41 1.31
N ALA A 9 -1.64 3.76 2.18
CA ALA A 9 -2.91 4.31 1.74
C ALA A 9 -3.16 5.68 2.34
N ALA A 10 -3.75 6.57 1.54
CA ALA A 10 -4.29 7.83 2.03
C ALA A 10 -5.50 7.59 2.97
N ASP A 11 -5.82 8.56 3.83
CA ASP A 11 -6.95 8.49 4.78
C ASP A 11 -8.35 8.61 4.13
N THR A 12 -8.45 8.49 2.81
CA THR A 12 -9.74 8.48 2.10
C THR A 12 -10.36 7.08 2.13
N ASP A 13 -11.68 6.99 2.28
CA ASP A 13 -12.42 5.72 2.34
C ASP A 13 -12.09 4.76 1.18
N SER A 14 -11.91 5.28 -0.04
CA SER A 14 -11.56 4.47 -1.21
C SER A 14 -10.17 3.85 -1.12
N ALA A 15 -9.18 4.60 -0.63
CA ALA A 15 -7.81 4.12 -0.47
C ALA A 15 -7.70 3.10 0.66
N GLN A 16 -8.43 3.30 1.77
CA GLN A 16 -8.47 2.35 2.87
C GLN A 16 -9.20 1.05 2.48
N ALA A 17 -10.27 1.14 1.68
CA ALA A 17 -10.94 -0.04 1.13
C ALA A 17 -10.00 -0.85 0.22
N ALA A 18 -9.26 -0.17 -0.67
CA ALA A 18 -8.27 -0.82 -1.52
C ALA A 18 -7.12 -1.46 -0.71
N LEU A 19 -6.67 -0.79 0.36
CA LEU A 19 -5.64 -1.33 1.27
C LEU A 19 -6.09 -2.65 1.88
N HIS A 20 -7.33 -2.71 2.37
CA HIS A 20 -7.90 -3.92 2.96
C HIS A 20 -7.94 -5.07 1.95
N GLU A 21 -8.54 -4.84 0.78
CA GLU A 21 -8.68 -5.85 -0.27
C GLU A 21 -7.33 -6.38 -0.75
N LEU A 22 -6.38 -5.48 -1.02
CA LEU A 22 -5.06 -5.86 -1.53
C LEU A 22 -4.21 -6.56 -0.46
N THR A 23 -4.33 -6.15 0.80
CA THR A 23 -3.65 -6.83 1.91
C THR A 23 -4.20 -8.24 2.13
N GLU A 24 -5.51 -8.46 1.95
CA GLU A 24 -6.08 -9.81 2.06
C GLU A 24 -5.59 -10.75 0.94
N ILE A 25 -5.40 -10.22 -0.27
CA ILE A 25 -5.00 -11.02 -1.44
C ILE A 25 -3.49 -11.27 -1.46
N TYR A 26 -2.69 -10.25 -1.17
CA TYR A 26 -1.23 -10.27 -1.37
C TYR A 26 -0.42 -10.31 -0.07
N GLY A 27 -1.07 -10.12 1.08
CA GLY A 27 -0.41 -9.89 2.35
C GLY A 27 0.10 -8.45 2.50
N GLN A 28 0.69 -8.17 3.65
CA GLN A 28 1.30 -6.86 3.97
C GLN A 28 2.58 -7.11 4.75
N CYS A 29 3.65 -6.40 4.38
CA CYS A 29 4.90 -6.41 5.11
C CYS A 29 5.29 -5.00 5.59
N ASP A 30 6.29 -4.92 6.46
CA ASP A 30 6.88 -3.65 6.84
C ASP A 30 7.58 -3.00 5.64
N PHE A 31 7.47 -1.68 5.52
CA PHE A 31 8.10 -0.88 4.47
C PHE A 31 9.60 -1.18 4.29
N LYS A 32 10.32 -1.48 5.37
CA LYS A 32 11.77 -1.76 5.35
C LYS A 32 12.12 -3.11 4.75
N GLU A 33 11.16 -4.02 4.65
CA GLU A 33 11.34 -5.37 4.14
C GLU A 33 10.73 -5.56 2.74
N ALA A 34 10.09 -4.52 2.22
CA ALA A 34 9.32 -4.60 0.99
C ALA A 34 10.24 -4.60 -0.24
N ASP A 35 9.96 -5.53 -1.16
CA ASP A 35 10.53 -5.50 -2.52
C ASP A 35 9.83 -4.42 -3.36
N TYR A 36 8.55 -4.19 -3.07
CA TYR A 36 7.70 -3.21 -3.77
C TYR A 36 6.86 -2.41 -2.78
N ILE A 37 6.71 -1.11 -3.07
CA ILE A 37 5.83 -0.21 -2.33
C ILE A 37 4.72 0.24 -3.26
N VAL A 38 3.48 0.10 -2.80
CA VAL A 38 2.28 0.49 -3.54
C VAL A 38 1.57 1.59 -2.76
N ALA A 39 1.51 2.79 -3.35
CA ALA A 39 0.75 3.91 -2.82
C ALA A 39 -0.69 3.85 -3.36
N LEU A 40 -1.66 3.84 -2.46
CA LEU A 40 -3.10 3.80 -2.74
C LEU A 40 -3.70 5.16 -2.39
N GLY A 41 -4.10 5.91 -3.41
CA GLY A 41 -4.58 7.28 -3.28
C GLY A 41 -4.28 8.10 -4.54
N GLY A 42 -4.64 9.38 -4.52
CA GLY A 42 -4.35 10.30 -5.63
C GLY A 42 -2.96 10.93 -5.56
N ASP A 43 -2.64 11.72 -6.59
CA ASP A 43 -1.33 12.37 -6.82
C ASP A 43 -0.80 13.18 -5.63
N GLY A 44 -1.69 13.69 -4.77
CA GLY A 44 -1.32 14.43 -3.55
C GLY A 44 -0.64 13.58 -2.46
N PHE A 45 -0.85 12.25 -2.45
CA PHE A 45 -0.23 11.36 -1.47
C PHE A 45 1.19 10.94 -1.87
N MET A 46 1.50 10.87 -3.18
CA MET A 46 2.87 10.64 -3.65
C MET A 46 3.78 11.87 -3.48
N LEU A 47 3.21 13.07 -3.26
CA LEU A 47 3.95 14.33 -3.14
C LEU A 47 4.16 14.79 -1.69
N GLN A 48 3.63 14.08 -0.69
CA GLN A 48 4.00 14.26 0.71
C GLN A 48 4.89 13.09 1.13
N THR A 49 6.18 13.20 0.82
CA THR A 49 7.25 12.35 1.37
C THR A 49 8.00 13.10 2.45
#